data_AF-A0A7X5VKN0-F1
#
_entry.id   AF-A0A7X5VKN0-F1
#
_cell.length_a   1.000
_cell.length_b   1.000
_cell.length_c   1.000
_cell.angle_alpha   90.00
_cell.angle_beta   90.00
_cell.angle_gamma   90.00
#
_symmetry.space_group_name_H-M   'P 1'
#
loop_
_entity.id
_entity.type
_entity.pdbx_description
1 polymer ?
#
loop_
_entity_poly.entity_id
_entity_poly.type
_entity_poly.pdbx_seq_one_letter_code
_entity_poly.pdbx_strand_id
1 'polypeptide(L)'
;AGLDLVVLTHAHLDHTGYLPVLGLRGYAGRVLATDATCALCGVLLPDSGYLQEEDARWANKRHYSKHDPATPLYTQAQAVQALKSLQAVPFYDTVEVHPDLTLRFYPAGHILGAAMIEVVLAGKGGGKTILFSGDLGRCARPILPDPEPLPPCDVLLVESTYGDREHPD
;
A
#
# COMPACT_ATOMS: atom_id res chain seq x y z
N ALA A 1 -15.45 14.21 -10.20
CA ALA A 1 -14.07 14.22 -9.67
C ALA A 1 -13.58 12.77 -9.67
N GLY A 2 -12.43 12.51 -10.30
CA GLY A 2 -11.83 11.17 -10.39
C GLY A 2 -10.72 10.98 -9.36
N LEU A 3 -10.12 9.79 -9.32
CA LEU A 3 -8.92 9.49 -8.53
C LEU A 3 -7.69 9.66 -9.43
N ASP A 4 -6.75 10.53 -9.03
CA ASP A 4 -5.58 10.88 -9.87
C ASP A 4 -4.36 9.99 -9.60
N LEU A 5 -4.15 9.57 -8.35
CA LEU A 5 -2.98 8.82 -7.91
C LEU A 5 -3.31 7.90 -6.73
N VAL A 6 -2.66 6.73 -6.72
CA VAL A 6 -2.60 5.84 -5.55
C VAL A 6 -1.15 5.76 -5.09
N VAL A 7 -0.94 5.74 -3.77
CA VAL A 7 0.38 5.60 -3.16
C VAL A 7 0.30 4.48 -2.14
N LEU A 8 1.21 3.50 -2.20
CA LEU A 8 1.24 2.34 -1.31
C LEU A 8 2.41 2.45 -0.34
N THR A 9 2.14 2.28 0.96
CA THR A 9 3.16 2.31 2.01
C THR A 9 4.00 1.04 2.02
N HIS A 10 3.37 -0.12 1.88
CA HIS A 10 4.03 -1.42 1.87
C HIS A 10 3.15 -2.50 1.23
N ALA A 11 3.70 -3.71 1.07
CA ALA A 11 3.12 -4.75 0.22
C ALA A 11 2.05 -5.65 0.87
N HIS A 12 1.72 -5.50 2.16
CA HIS A 12 0.69 -6.35 2.77
C HIS A 12 -0.67 -6.16 2.10
N LEU A 13 -1.49 -7.22 2.11
CA LEU A 13 -2.76 -7.26 1.38
C LEU A 13 -3.84 -6.37 2.00
N ASP A 14 -3.75 -6.05 3.27
CA ASP A 14 -4.59 -5.06 3.93
C ASP A 14 -4.27 -3.62 3.46
N HIS A 15 -3.10 -3.39 2.85
CA HIS A 15 -2.73 -2.12 2.22
C HIS A 15 -2.86 -2.12 0.69
N THR A 16 -2.68 -3.28 0.04
CA THR A 16 -2.57 -3.40 -1.42
C THR A 16 -3.66 -4.25 -2.06
N GLY A 17 -4.34 -5.08 -1.30
CA GLY A 17 -5.22 -6.15 -1.79
C GLY A 17 -6.48 -5.65 -2.50
N TYR A 18 -6.85 -4.39 -2.34
CA TYR A 18 -7.97 -3.79 -3.08
C TYR A 18 -7.56 -3.19 -4.44
N LEU A 19 -6.27 -3.13 -4.75
CA LEU A 19 -5.77 -2.54 -5.98
C LEU A 19 -6.36 -3.20 -7.25
N PRO A 20 -6.49 -4.53 -7.34
CA PRO A 20 -7.11 -5.15 -8.52
C PRO A 20 -8.57 -4.76 -8.71
N VAL A 21 -9.31 -4.63 -7.61
CA VAL A 21 -10.72 -4.18 -7.64
C VAL A 21 -10.83 -2.74 -8.10
N LEU A 22 -9.90 -1.88 -7.69
CA LEU A 22 -9.84 -0.50 -8.14
C LEU A 22 -9.65 -0.43 -9.67
N GLY A 23 -8.77 -1.26 -10.23
CA GLY A 23 -8.57 -1.40 -11.67
C GLY A 23 -9.84 -1.88 -12.41
N LEU A 24 -10.55 -2.87 -11.85
CA LEU A 24 -11.83 -3.34 -12.40
C LEU A 24 -12.92 -2.27 -12.41
N ARG A 25 -12.84 -1.30 -11.49
CA ARG A 25 -13.76 -0.16 -11.41
C ARG A 25 -13.34 1.01 -12.31
N GLY A 26 -12.36 0.80 -13.19
CA GLY A 26 -11.97 1.76 -14.22
C GLY A 26 -10.80 2.67 -13.84
N TYR A 27 -10.13 2.43 -12.71
CA TYR A 27 -8.89 3.14 -12.43
C TYR A 27 -7.76 2.66 -13.34
N ALA A 28 -7.12 3.59 -14.03
CA ALA A 28 -5.96 3.35 -14.90
C ALA A 28 -4.82 4.34 -14.62
N GLY A 29 -4.86 5.01 -13.46
CA GLY A 29 -3.86 5.98 -13.03
C GLY A 29 -2.60 5.31 -12.46
N ARG A 30 -1.63 6.13 -12.10
CA ARG A 30 -0.33 5.67 -11.56
C ARG A 30 -0.51 5.16 -10.12
N VAL A 31 0.24 4.12 -9.76
CA VAL A 31 0.31 3.59 -8.40
C VAL A 31 1.76 3.64 -7.96
N LEU A 32 2.10 4.54 -7.05
CA LEU A 32 3.48 4.71 -6.59
C LEU A 32 3.75 3.83 -5.38
N ALA A 33 4.90 3.16 -5.38
CA ALA A 33 5.40 2.40 -4.25
C ALA A 33 6.93 2.27 -4.34
N THR A 34 7.58 1.78 -3.30
CA THR A 34 9.01 1.46 -3.36
C THR A 34 9.31 0.26 -4.26
N ASP A 35 10.54 0.13 -4.76
CA ASP A 35 10.96 -0.99 -5.62
C ASP A 35 10.61 -2.36 -5.01
N ALA A 36 10.94 -2.55 -3.73
CA ALA A 36 10.65 -3.79 -3.04
C ALA A 36 9.14 -4.01 -2.82
N THR A 37 8.36 -2.96 -2.58
CA THR A 37 6.90 -3.08 -2.50
C THR A 37 6.31 -3.50 -3.84
N CYS A 38 6.77 -2.91 -4.97
CA CYS A 38 6.36 -3.32 -6.30
C CYS A 38 6.69 -4.80 -6.58
N ALA A 39 7.89 -5.24 -6.22
CA ALA A 39 8.32 -6.63 -6.39
C ALA A 39 7.47 -7.60 -5.55
N LEU A 40 7.23 -7.27 -4.28
CA LEU A 40 6.40 -8.09 -3.38
C LEU A 40 4.94 -8.14 -3.83
N CYS A 41 4.35 -7.02 -4.27
CA CYS A 41 3.03 -6.99 -4.88
C CYS A 41 2.94 -7.93 -6.10
N GLY A 42 4.01 -8.02 -6.89
CA GLY A 42 4.12 -8.93 -8.02
C GLY A 42 3.97 -10.42 -7.66
N VAL A 43 4.24 -10.78 -6.41
CA VAL A 43 4.05 -12.15 -5.89
C VAL A 43 2.72 -12.27 -5.15
N LEU A 44 2.45 -11.35 -4.22
CA LEU A 44 1.31 -11.44 -3.28
C LEU A 44 -0.05 -11.25 -3.96
N LEU A 45 -0.17 -10.32 -4.91
CA LEU A 45 -1.48 -10.05 -5.55
C LEU A 45 -1.92 -11.20 -6.47
N PRO A 46 -1.07 -11.78 -7.34
CA PRO A 46 -1.49 -12.94 -8.14
C PRO A 46 -1.82 -14.17 -7.28
N ASP A 47 -1.04 -14.44 -6.24
CA ASP A 47 -1.29 -15.57 -5.33
C ASP A 47 -2.62 -15.42 -4.58
N SER A 48 -2.89 -14.23 -4.01
CA SER A 48 -4.18 -13.95 -3.36
C SER A 48 -5.37 -14.00 -4.31
N GLY A 49 -5.21 -13.59 -5.57
CA GLY A 49 -6.24 -13.77 -6.60
C GLY A 49 -6.51 -15.24 -6.90
N TYR A 50 -5.47 -16.06 -6.98
CA TYR A 50 -5.59 -17.50 -7.21
C TYR A 50 -6.29 -18.21 -6.03
N LEU A 51 -5.92 -17.89 -4.78
CA LEU A 51 -6.56 -18.43 -3.58
C LEU A 51 -8.04 -18.06 -3.51
N GLN A 52 -8.40 -16.82 -3.85
CA GLN A 52 -9.81 -16.41 -3.91
C GLN A 52 -10.60 -17.19 -4.96
N GLU A 53 -10.00 -17.51 -6.10
CA GLU A 53 -10.64 -18.35 -7.12
C GLU A 53 -10.85 -19.79 -6.62
N GLU A 54 -9.89 -20.34 -5.87
CA GLU A 54 -10.03 -21.65 -5.19
C GLU A 54 -11.16 -21.65 -4.17
N ASP A 55 -11.21 -20.64 -3.30
CA ASP A 55 -12.25 -20.49 -2.28
C ASP A 55 -13.64 -20.38 -2.91
N ALA A 56 -13.77 -19.61 -4.00
CA ALA A 56 -15.03 -19.50 -4.75
C ALA A 56 -15.44 -20.84 -5.36
N ARG A 57 -14.51 -21.58 -5.98
CA ARG A 57 -14.79 -22.93 -6.52
C ARG A 57 -15.24 -23.90 -5.43
N TRP A 58 -14.57 -23.88 -4.28
CA TRP A 58 -14.89 -24.74 -3.16
C TRP A 58 -16.24 -24.41 -2.53
N ALA A 59 -16.53 -23.12 -2.36
CA ALA A 59 -17.82 -22.62 -1.90
C ALA A 59 -18.97 -23.05 -2.79
N ASN A 60 -18.82 -22.96 -4.12
CA ASN A 60 -19.81 -23.42 -5.08
C ASN A 60 -19.99 -24.95 -5.04
N LYS A 61 -18.91 -25.71 -4.86
CA LYS A 61 -18.97 -27.18 -4.75
C LYS A 61 -19.66 -27.65 -3.46
N ARG A 62 -19.48 -26.94 -2.35
CA ARG A 62 -19.99 -27.33 -1.03
C ARG A 62 -21.25 -26.58 -0.60
N HIS A 63 -21.70 -25.60 -1.38
CA HIS A 63 -22.88 -24.79 -1.12
C HIS A 63 -22.94 -24.16 0.29
N TYR A 64 -21.79 -23.71 0.82
CA TYR A 64 -21.74 -23.04 2.15
C TYR A 64 -21.71 -21.51 2.07
N SER A 65 -21.54 -20.94 0.88
CA SER A 65 -21.55 -19.49 0.71
C SER A 65 -22.98 -18.94 0.73
N LYS A 66 -23.13 -17.71 1.25
CA LYS A 66 -24.37 -16.93 1.11
C LYS A 66 -24.60 -16.44 -0.34
N HIS A 67 -23.55 -16.44 -1.17
CA HIS A 67 -23.59 -16.05 -2.57
C HIS A 67 -23.71 -17.30 -3.44
N ASP A 68 -24.61 -17.26 -4.42
CA ASP A 68 -24.82 -18.33 -5.40
C ASP A 68 -24.99 -17.74 -6.83
N PRO A 69 -23.98 -17.87 -7.71
CA PRO A 69 -22.68 -18.47 -7.44
C PRO A 69 -21.80 -17.60 -6.54
N ALA A 70 -20.93 -18.23 -5.76
CA ALA A 70 -19.80 -17.56 -5.12
C ALA A 70 -18.77 -17.14 -6.17
N THR A 71 -18.29 -15.90 -6.10
CA THR A 71 -17.28 -15.35 -6.99
C THR A 71 -16.13 -14.76 -6.17
N PRO A 72 -14.87 -14.83 -6.66
CA PRO A 72 -13.77 -14.12 -6.02
C PRO A 72 -13.98 -12.61 -6.11
N LEU A 73 -13.30 -11.84 -5.24
CA LEU A 73 -13.32 -10.38 -5.32
C LEU A 73 -12.54 -9.90 -6.55
N TYR A 74 -11.45 -10.60 -6.87
CA TYR A 74 -10.73 -10.51 -8.14
C TYR A 74 -10.01 -11.82 -8.43
N THR A 75 -9.67 -12.06 -9.69
CA THR A 75 -8.95 -13.25 -10.15
C THR A 75 -7.44 -13.04 -10.17
N GLN A 76 -6.66 -14.13 -10.25
CA GLN A 76 -5.22 -14.04 -10.49
C GLN A 76 -4.90 -13.19 -11.73
N ALA A 77 -5.65 -13.38 -12.82
CA ALA A 77 -5.44 -12.61 -14.05
C ALA A 77 -5.70 -11.11 -13.85
N GLN A 78 -6.73 -10.74 -13.08
CA GLN A 78 -7.04 -9.35 -12.77
C GLN A 78 -5.99 -8.72 -11.85
N ALA A 79 -5.45 -9.48 -10.90
CA ALA A 79 -4.31 -9.05 -10.09
C ALA A 79 -3.09 -8.73 -10.97
N VAL A 80 -2.75 -9.62 -11.92
CA VAL A 80 -1.65 -9.38 -12.87
C VAL A 80 -1.88 -8.13 -13.72
N GLN A 81 -3.12 -7.83 -14.13
CA GLN A 81 -3.41 -6.59 -14.84
C GLN A 81 -3.18 -5.36 -13.97
N ALA A 82 -3.58 -5.41 -12.69
CA ALA A 82 -3.43 -4.30 -11.76
C ALA A 82 -1.97 -3.89 -11.54
N LEU A 83 -1.04 -4.86 -11.56
CA LEU A 83 0.39 -4.63 -11.42
C LEU A 83 0.97 -3.69 -12.48
N LYS A 84 0.34 -3.58 -13.66
CA LYS A 84 0.80 -2.69 -14.75
C LYS A 84 0.73 -1.20 -14.39
N SER A 85 -0.05 -0.86 -13.36
CA SER A 85 -0.19 0.52 -12.89
C SER A 85 0.90 0.88 -11.86
N LEU A 86 1.65 -0.11 -11.35
CA LEU A 86 2.71 0.11 -10.37
C LEU A 86 3.91 0.81 -11.01
N GLN A 87 4.39 1.84 -10.32
CA GLN A 87 5.61 2.55 -10.66
C GLN A 87 6.47 2.65 -9.40
N ALA A 88 7.68 2.12 -9.50
CA ALA A 88 8.64 2.18 -8.42
C ALA A 88 9.19 3.59 -8.23
N VAL A 89 9.39 3.98 -6.97
CA VAL A 89 9.97 5.23 -6.52
C VAL A 89 11.06 4.91 -5.49
N PRO A 90 12.30 5.37 -5.68
CA PRO A 90 13.35 5.23 -4.68
C PRO A 90 13.01 5.98 -3.39
N PHE A 91 13.57 5.52 -2.27
CA PHE A 91 13.53 6.31 -1.04
C PHE A 91 14.20 7.68 -1.24
N TYR A 92 13.70 8.69 -0.52
CA TYR A 92 14.19 10.08 -0.49
C TYR A 92 14.05 10.88 -1.78
N ASP A 93 13.75 10.25 -2.91
CA ASP A 93 13.44 10.95 -4.15
C ASP A 93 12.14 11.74 -4.01
N THR A 94 12.18 13.00 -4.43
CA THR A 94 11.01 13.87 -4.44
C THR A 94 10.23 13.63 -5.72
N VAL A 95 9.01 13.13 -5.61
CA VAL A 95 8.11 12.94 -6.74
C VAL A 95 7.16 14.12 -6.81
N GLU A 96 7.28 14.93 -7.86
CA GLU A 96 6.28 15.95 -8.19
C GLU A 96 5.06 15.27 -8.83
N VAL A 97 3.92 15.36 -8.14
CA VAL A 97 2.63 14.83 -8.62
C VAL A 97 1.82 15.95 -9.27
N HIS A 98 1.94 17.17 -8.74
CA HIS A 98 1.34 18.41 -9.22
C HIS A 98 2.26 19.57 -8.83
N PRO A 99 2.22 20.74 -9.49
CA PRO A 99 3.03 21.91 -9.09
C PRO A 99 2.91 22.33 -7.61
N ASP A 100 1.81 21.94 -6.96
CA ASP A 100 1.54 22.22 -5.55
C ASP A 100 1.52 20.96 -4.66
N LEU A 101 1.94 19.79 -5.18
CA LEU A 101 1.93 18.52 -4.45
C LEU A 101 3.16 17.67 -4.78
N THR A 102 4.00 17.44 -3.78
CA THR A 102 5.13 16.51 -3.87
C THR A 102 5.00 15.38 -2.85
N LEU A 103 5.63 14.26 -3.16
CA LEU A 103 5.71 13.07 -2.32
C LEU A 103 7.16 12.68 -2.08
N ARG A 104 7.46 12.13 -0.90
CA ARG A 104 8.75 11.50 -0.61
C ARG A 104 8.57 10.29 0.30
N PHE A 105 9.36 9.24 0.07
CA PHE A 105 9.30 7.99 0.81
C PHE A 105 10.49 7.89 1.78
N TYR A 106 10.23 7.45 3.01
CA TYR A 106 11.23 7.20 4.05
C TYR A 106 11.07 5.78 4.60
N PRO A 107 12.14 5.06 4.96
CA PRO A 107 12.04 3.70 5.49
C PRO A 107 11.18 3.61 6.77
N ALA A 108 10.19 2.72 6.76
CA ALA A 108 9.33 2.44 7.92
C ALA A 108 9.77 1.20 8.74
N GLY A 109 10.72 0.41 8.24
CA GLY A 109 11.29 -0.75 8.95
C GLY A 109 10.34 -1.95 9.18
N HIS A 110 9.09 -1.91 8.69
CA HIS A 110 8.08 -2.96 8.93
C HIS A 110 8.30 -4.25 8.14
N ILE A 111 8.37 -4.10 6.81
CA ILE A 111 8.75 -5.16 5.87
C ILE A 111 9.69 -4.57 4.82
N LEU A 112 10.26 -5.43 3.97
CA LEU A 112 11.16 -4.97 2.91
C LEU A 112 10.43 -3.97 1.99
N GLY A 113 10.97 -2.75 1.89
CA GLY A 113 10.37 -1.67 1.12
C GLY A 113 9.27 -0.87 1.82
N ALA A 114 8.91 -1.21 3.06
CA ALA A 114 7.90 -0.45 3.79
C ALA A 114 8.34 1.00 3.98
N ALA A 115 7.41 1.93 3.75
CA ALA A 115 7.69 3.34 3.71
C ALA A 115 6.68 4.19 4.49
N MET A 116 7.20 5.16 5.22
CA MET A 116 6.48 6.37 5.60
C MET A 116 6.44 7.29 4.37
N ILE A 117 5.32 7.99 4.18
CA ILE A 117 5.09 8.83 2.99
C ILE A 117 4.85 10.25 3.44
N GLU A 118 5.80 11.13 3.12
CA GLU A 118 5.67 12.58 3.26
C GLU A 118 4.89 13.13 2.06
N VAL A 119 3.87 13.94 2.34
CA VAL A 119 3.09 14.68 1.35
C VAL A 119 3.23 16.16 1.65
N VAL A 120 3.84 16.91 0.74
CA VAL A 120 4.00 18.36 0.87
C VAL A 120 3.04 19.06 -0.08
N LEU A 121 2.15 19.87 0.50
CA LEU A 121 1.19 20.70 -0.21
C LEU A 121 1.65 22.14 -0.20
N ALA A 122 1.83 22.74 -1.38
CA ALA A 122 2.07 24.17 -1.50
C ALA A 122 0.75 24.95 -1.37
N GLY A 123 0.80 26.17 -0.82
CA GLY A 123 -0.39 26.99 -0.64
C GLY A 123 -0.08 28.47 -0.47
N LYS A 124 -0.98 29.33 -0.97
CA LYS A 124 -0.93 30.80 -0.78
C LYS A 124 -1.27 31.13 0.67
N GLY A 125 -0.28 31.01 1.56
CA GLY A 125 -0.44 31.21 3.01
C GLY A 125 0.47 30.35 3.90
N GLY A 126 1.34 29.55 3.29
CA GLY A 126 2.18 28.56 3.97
C GLY A 126 1.78 27.15 3.52
N GLY A 127 2.77 26.34 3.14
CA GLY A 127 2.54 24.94 2.78
C GLY A 127 2.09 24.12 3.99
N LYS A 128 1.69 22.87 3.73
CA LYS A 128 1.43 21.87 4.78
C LYS A 128 2.17 20.58 4.46
N THR A 129 2.75 19.97 5.48
CA THR A 129 3.35 18.63 5.38
C THR A 129 2.50 17.63 6.16
N ILE A 130 2.03 16.60 5.46
CA ILE A 130 1.33 15.45 6.05
C ILE A 130 2.24 14.25 5.94
N LEU A 131 2.48 13.55 7.06
CA LEU A 131 3.25 12.31 7.08
C LEU A 131 2.32 11.13 7.38
N PHE A 132 2.31 10.14 6.49
CA PHE A 132 1.65 8.86 6.71
C PHE A 132 2.69 7.84 7.17
N SER A 133 2.51 7.21 8.32
CA SER A 133 3.50 6.24 8.81
C SER A 133 3.51 4.94 8.01
N GLY A 134 2.34 4.53 7.48
CA GLY A 134 2.12 3.11 7.19
C GLY A 134 2.21 2.29 8.47
N ASP A 135 2.55 1.01 8.35
CA ASP A 135 2.89 0.20 9.50
C ASP A 135 4.36 0.43 9.86
N LEU A 136 4.64 0.53 11.16
CA LEU A 136 5.97 0.83 11.69
C LEU A 136 6.65 -0.43 12.21
N GLY A 137 7.89 -0.61 11.79
CA GLY A 137 8.75 -1.68 12.27
C GLY A 137 9.34 -1.41 13.64
N ARG A 138 9.99 -2.45 14.19
CA ARG A 138 10.85 -2.35 15.37
C ARG A 138 12.30 -2.18 14.94
N CYS A 139 13.10 -1.52 15.77
CA CYS A 139 14.55 -1.47 15.58
C CYS A 139 15.21 -2.84 15.83
N ALA A 140 16.47 -2.96 15.43
CA ALA A 140 17.35 -4.11 15.61
C ALA A 140 16.82 -5.43 15.01
N ARG A 141 16.10 -5.36 13.89
CA ARG A 141 15.66 -6.55 13.16
C ARG A 141 16.80 -7.08 12.27
N PRO A 142 17.07 -8.41 12.24
CA PRO A 142 18.25 -8.93 11.53
C PRO A 142 18.31 -8.68 10.02
N ILE A 143 17.17 -8.44 9.37
CA ILE A 143 17.03 -8.39 7.91
C ILE A 143 16.59 -7.01 7.42
N LEU A 144 15.92 -6.24 8.27
CA LEU A 144 15.31 -4.97 7.88
C LEU A 144 16.12 -3.81 8.44
N PRO A 145 16.27 -2.70 7.70
CA PRO A 145 16.76 -1.47 8.29
C PRO A 145 15.80 -1.02 9.40
N ASP A 146 16.35 -0.36 10.40
CA ASP A 146 15.55 0.26 11.45
C ASP A 146 14.61 1.32 10.83
N PRO A 147 13.42 1.53 11.41
CA PRO A 147 12.57 2.66 11.03
C PRO A 147 13.35 3.97 11.21
N GLU A 148 13.28 4.86 10.21
CA GLU A 148 13.93 6.16 10.33
C GLU A 148 13.19 7.09 11.30
N PRO A 149 13.91 8.04 11.93
CA PRO A 149 13.26 9.12 12.65
C PRO A 149 12.26 9.88 11.77
N LEU A 150 11.11 10.24 12.34
CA LEU A 150 10.07 10.97 11.64
C LEU A 150 10.60 12.35 11.19
N PRO A 151 10.49 12.72 9.90
CA PRO A 151 10.75 14.09 9.48
C PRO A 151 9.73 15.05 10.12
N PRO A 152 10.07 16.34 10.30
CA PRO A 152 9.13 17.34 10.78
C PRO A 152 7.88 17.43 9.88
N CYS A 153 6.70 17.38 10.47
CA CYS A 153 5.43 17.49 9.76
C CYS A 153 4.41 18.31 10.56
N ASP A 154 3.41 18.86 9.86
CA ASP A 154 2.29 19.56 10.49
C ASP A 154 1.20 18.59 10.96
N VAL A 155 1.02 17.49 10.21
CA VAL A 155 0.03 16.44 10.48
C VAL A 155 0.70 15.08 10.37
N LEU A 156 0.56 14.27 11.41
CA LEU A 156 0.99 12.87 11.42
C LEU A 156 -0.24 11.96 11.41
N LEU A 157 -0.34 11.10 10.40
CA LEU A 157 -1.28 9.99 10.35
C LEU A 157 -0.50 8.71 10.68
N VAL A 158 -0.69 8.22 11.91
CA VAL A 158 0.06 7.09 12.45
C VAL A 158 -0.84 5.87 12.65
N GLU A 159 -0.28 4.69 12.39
CA GLU A 159 -0.91 3.44 12.79
C GLU A 159 -1.03 3.33 14.31
N SER A 160 -1.86 2.41 14.78
CA SER A 160 -2.08 2.21 16.22
C SER A 160 -2.34 0.74 16.57
N THR A 161 -1.71 -0.20 15.85
CA THR A 161 -1.98 -1.65 15.98
C THR A 161 -1.84 -2.12 17.42
N TYR A 162 -0.83 -1.60 18.13
CA TYR A 162 -0.57 -1.89 19.55
C TYR A 162 -0.77 -0.67 20.44
N GLY A 163 -1.57 0.31 20.02
CA GLY A 163 -1.78 1.56 20.77
C GLY A 163 -2.47 1.40 22.14
N ASP A 164 -2.99 0.20 22.43
CA ASP A 164 -3.67 -0.15 23.68
C ASP A 164 -2.75 -0.79 24.73
N ARG A 165 -1.49 -1.08 24.41
CA ARG A 165 -0.58 -1.81 25.28
C ARG A 165 0.86 -1.31 25.19
N GLU A 166 1.59 -1.44 26.29
CA GLU A 166 3.04 -1.27 26.26
C GLU A 166 3.68 -2.52 25.62
N HIS A 167 4.60 -2.29 24.69
CA HIS A 167 5.34 -3.38 24.06
C HIS A 167 6.49 -3.81 24.99
N PRO A 168 6.61 -5.09 25.38
CA PRO A 168 7.77 -5.56 26.13
C PRO A 168 9.03 -5.47 25.24
N ASP A 169 10.15 -5.03 25.82
CA ASP A 169 11.44 -4.89 25.14
C ASP A 169 11.88 -6.22 24.48
#